data_AF-A0A523U1W3-F1
#
_entry.id   AF-A0A523U1W3-F1
#
_cell.length_a   1.000
_cell.length_b   1.000
_cell.length_c   1.000
_cell.angle_alpha   90.00
_cell.angle_beta   90.00
_cell.angle_gamma   90.00
#
_symmetry.space_group_name_H-M   'P 1'
#
loop_
_entity.id
_entity.type
_entity.pdbx_description
1 polymer ?
#
loop_
_entity_poly.entity_id
_entity_poly.type
_entity_poly.pdbx_seq_one_letter_code
_entity_poly.pdbx_strand_id
1 'polypeptide(L)'
;MRPNLKLGFPVLAVLIVLGLFLGGGCKKKHKPFYYRQTYPNAGLLASGDWLRLRSLSGNLAIIDARGSGYDTSHIPGAISMKWSDYADNVSFILKPVSELETLLGADGISEKATIVIYDATTAGWGDAGRLFWMFEYLGCEDVHILNGGFDKWVAQGGKTESTANTLPATIFTAGIKTDALADKDHILNRLGAGDFTLIDSRTDKEYNGWTLYGEARGGHVPGAVQIPYEWFFDSDKTFLDYADLKGLLESRGITKDKEVVSYGTWGIRSGFTYFVLRLMGYENCSNYDGSIYEWAAEDPVTYPMEMLGKYEKIVYPAWVEELIAGGNPGTPGTPTTYNGEPYVIVEAMSNRGQDNTSKYDTGHIPGAIHLNIYELEQGYPTYPYTCAADGNLLADADLQTFIENMGITKDTLVIIYGYGGGSTACRTAWALMYAGVQDVRILNGGYPAWKEYGGNIETSANTPTPVPFGATVPVHPEYLATTPEVQGMLDNQNAAIGDNRAWKEHIGKSNPYYERPEHLRHAGFDVYGRIPGGKWVENIGWYYDADGTFKSYTEVRKKWQDAGVTSDKRVAFHCGTGWRSSTPFFYAHLLGYPDVANYDGGFYEWSTWNPPNPIYVGE
;
A
#
# COMPACT_ATOMS: atom_id res chain seq x y z
N MET A 1 27.72 -57.35 -34.47
CA MET A 1 28.49 -56.91 -35.66
C MET A 1 27.56 -56.10 -36.55
N ARG A 2 28.08 -54.97 -37.05
CA ARG A 2 27.51 -53.99 -38.02
C ARG A 2 26.74 -54.63 -39.20
N PRO A 3 26.06 -53.87 -40.11
CA PRO A 3 25.32 -52.59 -40.01
C PRO A 3 24.07 -52.49 -40.96
N ASN A 4 23.50 -51.28 -41.07
CA ASN A 4 23.04 -50.59 -42.30
C ASN A 4 21.54 -50.52 -42.71
N LEU A 5 21.04 -49.26 -42.70
CA LEU A 5 20.37 -48.49 -43.77
C LEU A 5 18.96 -48.90 -44.27
N LYS A 6 17.97 -47.98 -44.19
CA LYS A 6 17.56 -46.99 -45.24
C LYS A 6 16.02 -46.69 -45.30
N LEU A 7 15.71 -45.43 -45.64
CA LEU A 7 14.44 -44.82 -46.18
C LEU A 7 13.22 -44.80 -45.23
N GLY A 8 12.32 -43.80 -45.13
CA GLY A 8 12.05 -42.58 -45.90
C GLY A 8 10.54 -42.44 -46.22
N PHE A 9 9.74 -41.85 -45.29
CA PHE A 9 8.41 -41.15 -45.40
C PHE A 9 7.21 -41.78 -46.18
N PRO A 10 5.92 -41.34 -46.05
CA PRO A 10 5.18 -40.55 -45.03
C PRO A 10 3.69 -41.02 -44.75
N VAL A 11 2.98 -40.26 -43.90
CA VAL A 11 1.51 -40.07 -43.75
C VAL A 11 0.61 -41.21 -43.21
N LEU A 12 0.04 -41.00 -42.01
CA LEU A 12 -1.39 -41.25 -41.78
C LEU A 12 -1.94 -40.33 -40.68
N ALA A 13 -2.98 -39.58 -41.02
CA ALA A 13 -3.77 -38.77 -40.13
C ALA A 13 -4.61 -39.64 -39.19
N VAL A 14 -4.66 -39.29 -37.89
CA VAL A 14 -5.66 -39.81 -36.96
C VAL A 14 -6.27 -38.62 -36.21
N LEU A 15 -7.53 -38.35 -36.53
CA LEU A 15 -8.48 -37.56 -35.75
C LEU A 15 -8.69 -38.25 -34.39
N ILE A 16 -8.48 -37.53 -33.28
CA ILE A 16 -8.99 -37.92 -31.97
C ILE A 16 -9.96 -36.86 -31.48
N VAL A 17 -11.19 -37.32 -31.28
CA VAL A 17 -12.35 -36.62 -30.73
C VAL A 17 -12.18 -36.40 -29.23
N LEU A 18 -12.66 -35.24 -28.77
CA LEU A 18 -12.74 -34.79 -27.38
C LEU A 18 -13.28 -35.83 -26.40
N GLY A 19 -12.63 -35.93 -25.24
CA GLY A 19 -13.20 -36.41 -23.99
C GLY A 19 -12.91 -35.42 -22.86
N LEU A 20 -13.93 -34.70 -22.43
CA LEU A 20 -13.93 -33.77 -21.29
C LEU A 20 -13.74 -34.50 -19.96
N PHE A 21 -12.77 -34.07 -19.15
CA PHE A 21 -12.83 -34.18 -17.68
C PHE A 21 -12.42 -32.83 -17.08
N LEU A 22 -13.41 -32.16 -16.49
CA LEU A 22 -13.25 -30.90 -15.76
C LEU A 22 -12.94 -31.20 -14.29
N GLY A 23 -11.66 -31.06 -13.91
CA GLY A 23 -11.24 -30.91 -12.52
C GLY A 23 -10.87 -29.44 -12.27
N GLY A 24 -11.67 -28.74 -11.46
CA GLY A 24 -11.50 -27.33 -11.13
C GLY A 24 -10.35 -27.09 -10.16
N GLY A 25 -9.15 -26.89 -10.69
CA GLY A 25 -8.06 -26.20 -10.02
C GLY A 25 -8.04 -24.73 -10.44
N CYS A 26 -7.97 -23.81 -9.48
CA CYS A 26 -7.89 -22.38 -9.70
C CYS A 26 -6.57 -22.02 -10.40
N LYS A 27 -6.55 -22.10 -11.74
CA LYS A 27 -5.44 -21.57 -12.55
C LYS A 27 -5.59 -20.06 -12.59
N LYS A 28 -4.59 -19.34 -12.09
CA LYS A 28 -4.36 -17.93 -12.43
C LYS A 28 -4.52 -17.80 -13.95
N LYS A 29 -5.51 -17.02 -14.38
CA LYS A 29 -5.74 -16.77 -15.81
C LYS A 29 -4.49 -16.07 -16.34
N HIS A 30 -3.65 -16.78 -17.09
CA HIS A 30 -2.74 -16.11 -18.02
C HIS A 30 -3.62 -15.30 -18.97
N LYS A 31 -3.59 -13.97 -18.83
CA LYS A 31 -4.21 -13.06 -19.80
C LYS A 31 -3.60 -13.42 -21.18
N PRO A 32 -4.42 -13.67 -22.23
CA PRO A 32 -3.90 -14.02 -23.54
C PRO A 32 -3.04 -12.89 -24.11
N PHE A 33 -2.05 -13.28 -24.92
CA PHE A 33 -0.93 -12.49 -25.47
C PHE A 33 -1.30 -11.30 -26.38
N TYR A 34 -2.59 -10.93 -26.48
CA TYR A 34 -3.10 -9.99 -27.46
C TYR A 34 -3.55 -8.70 -26.77
N TYR A 35 -2.84 -7.60 -27.08
CA TYR A 35 -2.90 -6.23 -26.53
C TYR A 35 -2.04 -5.93 -25.27
N ARG A 36 -0.71 -6.12 -25.34
CA ARG A 36 0.18 -5.13 -24.70
C ARG A 36 0.30 -3.96 -25.66
N GLN A 37 -0.39 -2.84 -25.40
CA GLN A 37 0.09 -1.58 -25.97
C GLN A 37 1.51 -1.38 -25.47
N THR A 38 2.47 -1.17 -26.36
CA THR A 38 3.80 -0.72 -25.99
C THR A 38 3.68 0.69 -25.40
N TYR A 39 4.49 1.02 -24.40
CA TYR A 39 4.54 2.37 -23.85
C TYR A 39 4.77 3.40 -24.97
N PRO A 40 4.23 4.63 -24.85
CA PRO A 40 4.47 5.70 -25.83
C PRO A 40 5.96 5.93 -26.12
N ASN A 41 6.78 5.89 -25.07
CA ASN A 41 8.23 6.02 -25.18
C ASN A 41 8.93 4.70 -24.84
N ALA A 42 8.45 3.58 -25.39
CA ALA A 42 9.01 2.23 -25.14
C ALA A 42 10.51 2.11 -25.46
N GLY A 43 11.06 3.01 -26.29
CA GLY A 43 12.48 3.11 -26.57
C GLY A 43 13.35 3.45 -25.36
N LEU A 44 12.79 3.94 -24.25
CA LEU A 44 13.53 4.21 -23.01
C LEU A 44 13.82 2.93 -22.18
N LEU A 45 13.26 1.79 -22.57
CA LEU A 45 13.48 0.51 -21.90
C LEU A 45 14.39 -0.39 -22.72
N ALA A 46 15.49 -0.81 -22.11
CA ALA A 46 16.33 -1.88 -22.63
C ALA A 46 15.81 -3.24 -22.13
N SER A 47 15.79 -4.25 -23.00
CA SER A 47 15.63 -5.64 -22.59
C SER A 47 17.00 -6.32 -22.40
N GLY A 48 17.05 -7.41 -21.66
CA GLY A 48 18.28 -8.21 -21.54
C GLY A 48 18.81 -8.68 -22.90
N ASP A 49 17.93 -9.07 -23.83
CA ASP A 49 18.33 -9.47 -25.17
C ASP A 49 18.87 -8.31 -26.01
N TRP A 50 18.23 -7.14 -25.89
CA TRP A 50 18.70 -5.94 -26.56
C TRP A 50 20.10 -5.53 -26.06
N LEU A 51 20.34 -5.61 -24.75
CA LEU A 51 21.64 -5.26 -24.17
C LEU A 51 22.74 -6.21 -24.65
N ARG A 52 22.46 -7.52 -24.73
CA ARG A 52 23.39 -8.54 -25.25
C ARG A 52 23.76 -8.31 -26.72
N LEU A 53 22.83 -7.82 -27.52
CA LEU A 53 23.08 -7.52 -28.93
C LEU A 53 23.84 -6.20 -29.11
N ARG A 54 23.53 -5.19 -28.29
CA ARG A 54 24.13 -3.84 -28.39
C ARG A 54 25.52 -3.73 -27.76
N SER A 55 25.88 -4.62 -26.83
CA SER A 55 27.24 -4.72 -26.28
C SER A 55 28.33 -5.07 -27.31
N LEU A 56 27.93 -5.32 -28.57
CA LEU A 56 28.81 -5.53 -29.71
C LEU A 56 29.09 -4.24 -30.52
N SER A 57 28.48 -3.11 -30.16
CA SER A 57 28.65 -1.80 -30.81
C SER A 57 29.48 -0.84 -29.95
N GLY A 58 30.39 -0.06 -30.56
CA GLY A 58 31.17 0.95 -29.85
C GLY A 58 30.31 2.18 -29.53
N ASN A 59 30.51 2.76 -28.33
CA ASN A 59 29.75 3.88 -27.72
C ASN A 59 28.62 3.50 -26.73
N LEU A 60 28.67 2.31 -26.13
CA LEU A 60 27.76 1.88 -25.07
C LEU A 60 28.41 2.02 -23.68
N ALA A 61 27.72 2.68 -22.74
CA ALA A 61 28.03 2.68 -21.31
C ALA A 61 26.95 1.87 -20.57
N ILE A 62 27.35 0.80 -19.89
CA ILE A 62 26.47 0.01 -19.02
C ILE A 62 26.75 0.46 -17.59
N ILE A 63 25.73 0.93 -16.88
CA ILE A 63 25.84 1.53 -15.56
C ILE A 63 25.13 0.65 -14.54
N ASP A 64 25.88 0.20 -13.55
CA ASP A 64 25.36 -0.39 -12.33
C ASP A 64 25.11 0.72 -11.31
N ALA A 65 23.84 1.03 -11.07
CA ALA A 65 23.42 2.07 -10.13
C ALA A 65 23.26 1.56 -8.69
N ARG A 66 23.50 0.26 -8.43
CA ARG A 66 23.25 -0.31 -7.09
C ARG A 66 24.22 0.28 -6.07
N GLY A 67 23.68 0.66 -4.91
CA GLY A 67 24.50 1.12 -3.78
C GLY A 67 25.49 0.04 -3.27
N SER A 68 25.19 -1.24 -3.50
CA SER A 68 26.01 -2.39 -3.11
C SER A 68 25.86 -3.56 -4.10
N GLY A 69 26.79 -4.52 -4.05
CA GLY A 69 26.71 -5.77 -4.81
C GLY A 69 27.51 -5.81 -6.12
N TYR A 70 27.94 -4.67 -6.66
CA TYR A 70 28.76 -4.60 -7.88
C TYR A 70 30.02 -5.48 -7.80
N ASP A 71 30.82 -5.34 -6.74
CA ASP A 71 32.07 -6.10 -6.56
C ASP A 71 31.85 -7.61 -6.42
N THR A 72 30.64 -8.03 -6.06
CA THR A 72 30.29 -9.45 -5.94
C THR A 72 29.88 -10.03 -7.30
N SER A 73 29.01 -9.32 -8.02
CA SER A 73 28.53 -9.75 -9.34
C SER A 73 27.81 -8.60 -10.04
N HIS A 74 28.20 -8.30 -11.28
CA HIS A 74 27.58 -7.27 -12.13
C HIS A 74 27.47 -7.74 -13.59
N ILE A 75 26.73 -6.98 -14.41
CA ILE A 75 26.59 -7.26 -15.85
C ILE A 75 27.95 -7.01 -16.53
N PRO A 76 28.44 -7.90 -17.42
CA PRO A 76 29.75 -7.73 -18.03
C PRO A 76 29.92 -6.40 -18.76
N GLY A 77 31.05 -5.73 -18.52
CA GLY A 77 31.36 -4.40 -19.04
C GLY A 77 30.66 -3.24 -18.34
N ALA A 78 29.84 -3.50 -17.31
CA ALA A 78 29.24 -2.43 -16.52
C ALA A 78 30.28 -1.74 -15.64
N ILE A 79 30.16 -0.42 -15.49
CA ILE A 79 30.85 0.38 -14.48
C ILE A 79 29.91 0.68 -13.32
N SER A 80 30.46 0.87 -12.12
CA SER A 80 29.70 1.28 -10.94
C SER A 80 29.57 2.80 -10.91
N MET A 81 28.35 3.33 -10.86
CA MET A 81 28.08 4.75 -10.62
C MET A 81 26.93 4.88 -9.63
N LYS A 82 27.14 5.47 -8.46
CA LYS A 82 26.09 5.59 -7.44
C LYS A 82 25.52 7.00 -7.49
N TRP A 83 24.22 7.16 -7.29
CA TRP A 83 23.61 8.50 -7.26
C TRP A 83 24.29 9.43 -6.22
N SER A 84 24.76 8.86 -5.10
CA SER A 84 25.43 9.58 -4.02
C SER A 84 26.76 10.21 -4.44
N ASP A 85 27.40 9.69 -5.49
CA ASP A 85 28.65 10.25 -6.01
C ASP A 85 28.41 11.60 -6.71
N TYR A 86 27.18 11.83 -7.17
CA TYR A 86 26.75 13.01 -7.92
C TYR A 86 25.85 13.95 -7.12
N ALA A 87 25.63 13.66 -5.83
CA ALA A 87 24.83 14.47 -4.92
C ALA A 87 25.71 15.17 -3.87
N ASP A 88 25.27 16.33 -3.41
CA ASP A 88 25.83 16.98 -2.23
C ASP A 88 25.54 16.14 -0.98
N ASN A 89 26.52 16.02 -0.09
CA ASN A 89 26.45 15.09 1.04
C ASN A 89 25.65 15.62 2.24
N VAL A 90 25.14 16.85 2.16
CA VAL A 90 24.32 17.47 3.21
C VAL A 90 22.88 17.67 2.73
N SER A 91 22.72 18.29 1.56
CA SER A 91 21.41 18.58 0.96
C SER A 91 20.84 17.42 0.13
N PHE A 92 21.68 16.46 -0.30
CA PHE A 92 21.35 15.35 -1.20
C PHE A 92 20.89 15.76 -2.62
N ILE A 93 20.89 17.06 -2.91
CA ILE A 93 20.63 17.64 -4.23
C ILE A 93 21.84 17.40 -5.15
N LEU A 94 21.64 17.38 -6.47
CA LEU A 94 22.74 17.31 -7.43
C LEU A 94 23.85 18.34 -7.15
N LYS A 95 25.09 17.89 -7.33
CA LYS A 95 26.27 18.76 -7.32
C LYS A 95 26.18 19.84 -8.40
N PRO A 96 26.92 20.95 -8.28
CA PRO A 96 26.99 21.96 -9.33
C PRO A 96 27.37 21.36 -10.68
N VAL A 97 26.76 21.86 -11.77
CA VAL A 97 26.94 21.33 -13.13
C VAL A 97 28.41 21.16 -13.52
N SER A 98 29.28 22.13 -13.20
CA SER A 98 30.72 22.04 -13.51
C SER A 98 31.44 20.89 -12.81
N GLU A 99 30.98 20.52 -11.61
CA GLU A 99 31.50 19.36 -10.87
C GLU A 99 30.99 18.07 -11.51
N LEU A 100 29.71 18.02 -11.90
CA LEU A 100 29.13 16.89 -12.62
C LEU A 100 29.81 16.64 -13.96
N GLU A 101 30.10 17.69 -14.75
CA GLU A 101 30.87 17.58 -16.00
C GLU A 101 32.25 16.95 -15.77
N THR A 102 32.91 17.33 -14.68
CA THR A 102 34.22 16.78 -14.31
C THR A 102 34.12 15.31 -13.90
N LEU A 103 33.16 14.96 -13.05
CA LEU A 103 32.96 13.59 -12.56
C LEU A 103 32.58 12.64 -13.69
N LEU A 104 31.56 12.99 -14.48
CA LEU A 104 31.09 12.18 -15.60
C LEU A 104 32.16 12.00 -16.68
N GLY A 105 32.92 13.05 -16.97
CA GLY A 105 34.06 12.95 -17.88
C GLY A 105 35.15 12.01 -17.37
N ALA A 106 35.46 12.05 -16.07
CA ALA A 106 36.41 11.13 -15.44
C ALA A 106 35.94 9.67 -15.46
N ASP A 107 34.62 9.44 -15.35
CA ASP A 107 33.98 8.12 -15.48
C ASP A 107 33.87 7.63 -16.93
N GLY A 108 34.36 8.43 -17.89
CA GLY A 108 34.36 8.08 -19.32
C GLY A 108 32.99 8.20 -20.00
N ILE A 109 32.05 8.91 -19.38
CA ILE A 109 30.72 9.19 -19.93
C ILE A 109 30.78 10.44 -20.82
N SER A 110 30.19 10.34 -22.02
CA SER A 110 29.92 11.47 -22.91
C SER A 110 28.42 11.67 -23.06
N GLU A 111 28.00 12.91 -23.32
CA GLU A 111 26.64 13.32 -23.63
C GLU A 111 26.04 12.61 -24.86
N LYS A 112 26.91 12.05 -25.72
CA LYS A 112 26.55 11.29 -26.92
C LYS A 112 26.59 9.78 -26.74
N ALA A 113 26.94 9.28 -25.55
CA ALA A 113 26.97 7.85 -25.27
C ALA A 113 25.56 7.25 -25.32
N THR A 114 25.45 5.99 -25.75
CA THR A 114 24.29 5.18 -25.40
C THR A 114 24.46 4.73 -23.96
N ILE A 115 23.56 5.12 -23.08
CA ILE A 115 23.64 4.84 -21.64
C ILE A 115 22.56 3.84 -21.25
N VAL A 116 22.93 2.74 -20.60
CA VAL A 116 21.99 1.73 -20.10
C VAL A 116 22.21 1.53 -18.62
N ILE A 117 21.21 1.88 -17.83
CA ILE A 117 21.28 1.91 -16.37
C ILE A 117 20.46 0.75 -15.81
N TYR A 118 20.98 0.08 -14.80
CA TYR A 118 20.21 -0.90 -14.03
C TYR A 118 20.49 -0.76 -12.54
N ASP A 119 19.55 -1.20 -11.72
CA ASP A 119 19.68 -1.26 -10.28
C ASP A 119 19.12 -2.59 -9.73
N ALA A 120 18.81 -2.60 -8.43
CA ALA A 120 18.22 -3.72 -7.71
C ALA A 120 16.68 -3.65 -7.60
N THR A 121 16.03 -2.85 -8.45
CA THR A 121 14.57 -2.71 -8.51
C THR A 121 13.95 -2.43 -7.12
N THR A 122 13.07 -3.30 -6.62
CA THR A 122 12.39 -3.15 -5.32
C THR A 122 13.28 -3.43 -4.12
N ALA A 123 14.51 -3.92 -4.31
CA ALA A 123 15.51 -4.02 -3.24
C ALA A 123 16.38 -2.75 -3.12
N GLY A 124 16.25 -1.82 -4.07
CA GLY A 124 16.86 -0.49 -4.05
C GLY A 124 15.82 0.62 -3.87
N TRP A 125 16.23 1.86 -4.15
CA TRP A 125 15.39 3.06 -3.98
C TRP A 125 14.98 3.69 -5.32
N GLY A 126 15.20 3.00 -6.44
CA GLY A 126 15.05 3.57 -7.79
C GLY A 126 16.29 4.33 -8.25
N ASP A 127 17.47 3.90 -7.81
CA ASP A 127 18.77 4.50 -8.12
C ASP A 127 18.99 4.65 -9.64
N ALA A 128 18.52 3.69 -10.45
CA ALA A 128 18.61 3.79 -11.91
C ALA A 128 17.80 4.95 -12.47
N GLY A 129 16.64 5.23 -11.87
CA GLY A 129 15.78 6.34 -12.24
C GLY A 129 16.36 7.69 -11.85
N ARG A 130 17.01 7.77 -10.69
CA ARG A 130 17.75 8.97 -10.27
C ARG A 130 18.84 9.33 -11.26
N LEU A 131 19.65 8.36 -11.69
CA LEU A 131 20.69 8.60 -12.69
C LEU A 131 20.09 8.90 -14.08
N PHE A 132 19.01 8.22 -14.47
CA PHE A 132 18.30 8.50 -15.73
C PHE A 132 17.87 9.97 -15.79
N TRP A 133 17.21 10.46 -14.73
CA TRP A 133 16.79 11.85 -14.62
C TRP A 133 17.97 12.81 -14.70
N MET A 134 19.06 12.55 -13.96
CA MET A 134 20.28 13.37 -14.01
C MET A 134 20.84 13.45 -15.44
N PHE A 135 20.94 12.33 -16.16
CA PHE A 135 21.45 12.33 -17.53
C PHE A 135 20.54 13.09 -18.49
N GLU A 136 19.22 12.95 -18.38
CA GLU A 136 18.30 13.76 -19.20
C GLU A 136 18.40 15.25 -18.85
N TYR A 137 18.47 15.61 -17.57
CA TYR A 137 18.67 16.99 -17.09
C TYR A 137 19.97 17.59 -17.65
N LEU A 138 21.04 16.80 -17.72
CA LEU A 138 22.33 17.19 -18.28
C LEU A 138 22.40 17.12 -19.81
N GLY A 139 21.31 16.76 -20.49
CA GLY A 139 21.19 16.84 -21.95
C GLY A 139 21.50 15.56 -22.72
N CYS A 140 21.75 14.43 -22.06
CA CYS A 140 21.89 13.14 -22.75
C CYS A 140 20.57 12.76 -23.45
N GLU A 141 20.67 12.16 -24.64
CA GLU A 141 19.50 11.82 -25.48
C GLU A 141 19.24 10.32 -25.59
N ASP A 142 20.26 9.46 -25.47
CA ASP A 142 20.15 8.00 -25.66
C ASP A 142 20.35 7.25 -24.32
N VAL A 143 19.45 7.50 -23.36
CA VAL A 143 19.47 6.94 -22.00
C VAL A 143 18.36 5.90 -21.83
N HIS A 144 18.68 4.76 -21.23
CA HIS A 144 17.80 3.60 -21.10
C HIS A 144 17.84 3.02 -19.69
N ILE A 145 16.73 2.48 -19.20
CA ILE A 145 16.71 1.61 -18.02
C ILE A 145 16.53 0.16 -18.44
N LEU A 146 17.33 -0.75 -17.87
CA LEU A 146 17.18 -2.19 -18.07
C LEU A 146 15.91 -2.71 -17.39
N ASN A 147 14.96 -3.19 -18.18
CA ASN A 147 13.68 -3.68 -17.68
C ASN A 147 13.85 -4.95 -16.85
N GLY A 148 13.58 -4.86 -15.54
CA GLY A 148 13.81 -5.93 -14.57
C GLY A 148 15.14 -5.86 -13.82
N GLY A 149 15.96 -4.84 -14.10
CA GLY A 149 17.22 -4.59 -13.39
C GLY A 149 18.19 -5.79 -13.40
N PHE A 150 19.07 -5.83 -12.40
CA PHE A 150 20.00 -6.94 -12.20
C PHE A 150 19.29 -8.26 -11.88
N ASP A 151 18.20 -8.19 -11.12
CA ASP A 151 17.46 -9.37 -10.63
C ASP A 151 16.94 -10.22 -11.78
N LYS A 152 16.26 -9.58 -12.75
CA LYS A 152 15.75 -10.29 -13.93
C LYS A 152 16.86 -10.76 -14.85
N TRP A 153 17.95 -9.99 -14.98
CA TRP A 153 19.11 -10.40 -15.76
C TRP A 153 19.68 -11.74 -15.28
N VAL A 154 19.90 -11.87 -13.97
CA VAL A 154 20.39 -13.12 -13.35
C VAL A 154 19.35 -14.23 -13.44
N ALA A 155 18.08 -13.94 -13.14
CA ALA A 155 17.00 -14.92 -13.21
C ALA A 155 16.82 -15.53 -14.61
N GLN A 156 17.20 -14.79 -15.67
CA GLN A 156 17.17 -15.25 -17.06
C GLN A 156 18.49 -15.89 -17.52
N GLY A 157 19.42 -16.21 -16.62
CA GLY A 157 20.70 -16.82 -16.94
C GLY A 157 21.67 -15.87 -17.67
N GLY A 158 21.52 -14.56 -17.48
CA GLY A 158 22.48 -13.57 -17.96
C GLY A 158 23.87 -13.82 -17.37
N LYS A 159 24.91 -13.63 -18.18
CA LYS A 159 26.30 -13.72 -17.72
C LYS A 159 26.58 -12.61 -16.72
N THR A 160 27.44 -12.87 -15.75
CA THR A 160 27.93 -11.88 -14.80
C THR A 160 29.44 -11.97 -14.66
N GLU A 161 30.04 -10.90 -14.15
CA GLU A 161 31.44 -10.87 -13.75
C GLU A 161 31.60 -10.12 -12.43
N SER A 162 32.81 -10.15 -11.86
CA SER A 162 33.14 -9.49 -10.58
C SER A 162 34.39 -8.61 -10.69
N THR A 163 35.03 -8.56 -11.87
CA THR A 163 36.19 -7.70 -12.09
C THR A 163 35.69 -6.30 -12.41
N ALA A 164 36.08 -5.31 -11.62
CA ALA A 164 35.65 -3.93 -11.85
C ALA A 164 36.11 -3.42 -13.24
N ASN A 165 35.18 -2.83 -13.98
CA ASN A 165 35.46 -2.14 -15.23
C ASN A 165 35.66 -0.64 -15.01
N THR A 166 36.39 -0.01 -15.93
CA THR A 166 36.48 1.44 -16.08
C THR A 166 36.36 1.80 -17.56
N LEU A 167 35.88 3.00 -17.84
CA LEU A 167 35.91 3.58 -19.19
C LEU A 167 37.08 4.56 -19.31
N PRO A 168 37.67 4.74 -20.51
CA PRO A 168 38.62 5.81 -20.73
C PRO A 168 37.97 7.18 -20.48
N ALA A 169 38.62 8.02 -19.69
CA ALA A 169 38.15 9.37 -19.42
C ALA A 169 37.90 10.15 -20.72
N THR A 170 36.87 10.98 -20.71
CA THR A 170 36.43 11.80 -21.84
C THR A 170 36.00 13.18 -21.36
N ILE A 171 35.54 14.03 -22.28
CA ILE A 171 34.90 15.30 -21.94
C ILE A 171 33.39 15.08 -21.92
N PHE A 172 32.76 15.50 -20.83
CA PHE A 172 31.32 15.65 -20.74
C PHE A 172 30.99 17.15 -20.80
N THR A 173 30.03 17.54 -21.63
CA THR A 173 29.54 18.92 -21.74
C THR A 173 28.04 18.92 -21.57
N ALA A 174 27.55 19.56 -20.51
CA ALA A 174 26.15 19.52 -20.14
C ALA A 174 25.29 20.42 -21.05
N GLY A 175 24.17 19.87 -21.54
CA GLY A 175 23.09 20.60 -22.19
C GLY A 175 21.87 20.67 -21.28
N ILE A 176 21.83 21.66 -20.37
CA ILE A 176 20.83 21.71 -19.30
C ILE A 176 19.39 21.80 -19.81
N LYS A 177 18.56 20.83 -19.40
CA LYS A 177 17.11 20.77 -19.62
C LYS A 177 16.37 21.16 -18.34
N THR A 178 16.17 22.47 -18.15
CA THR A 178 15.58 23.03 -16.93
C THR A 178 14.14 22.56 -16.67
N ASP A 179 13.42 22.16 -17.71
CA ASP A 179 12.07 21.60 -17.66
C ASP A 179 12.01 20.21 -16.98
N ALA A 180 13.13 19.49 -16.89
CA ALA A 180 13.20 18.23 -16.15
C ALA A 180 13.32 18.40 -14.62
N LEU A 181 13.58 19.62 -14.13
CA LEU A 181 13.79 19.92 -12.71
C LEU A 181 12.72 20.90 -12.21
N ALA A 182 12.09 20.58 -11.08
CA ALA A 182 11.30 21.52 -10.30
C ALA A 182 12.04 21.88 -9.01
N ASP A 183 11.88 23.12 -8.55
CA ASP A 183 12.29 23.56 -7.22
C ASP A 183 11.09 23.80 -6.30
N LYS A 184 11.38 24.00 -5.01
CA LYS A 184 10.36 24.23 -3.98
C LYS A 184 9.52 25.49 -4.23
N ASP A 185 10.10 26.55 -4.79
CA ASP A 185 9.40 27.82 -5.02
C ASP A 185 8.38 27.66 -6.17
N HIS A 186 8.74 26.94 -7.23
CA HIS A 186 7.84 26.59 -8.31
C HIS A 186 6.65 25.76 -7.81
N ILE A 187 6.90 24.72 -7.00
CA ILE A 187 5.84 23.89 -6.41
C ILE A 187 4.93 24.74 -5.52
N LEU A 188 5.51 25.57 -4.64
CA LEU A 188 4.77 26.45 -3.75
C LEU A 188 3.81 27.37 -4.52
N ASN A 189 4.28 27.95 -5.63
CA ASN A 189 3.47 28.82 -6.49
C ASN A 189 2.37 28.10 -7.27
N ARG A 190 2.44 26.76 -7.37
CA ARG A 190 1.47 25.93 -8.12
C ARG A 190 0.51 25.14 -7.25
N LEU A 191 0.66 25.18 -5.92
CA LEU A 191 -0.25 24.51 -5.00
C LEU A 191 -1.72 24.94 -5.26
N GLY A 192 -2.59 23.95 -5.42
CA GLY A 192 -4.02 24.16 -5.68
C GLY A 192 -4.39 24.51 -7.13
N ALA A 193 -3.43 24.66 -8.05
CA ALA A 193 -3.73 24.85 -9.47
C ALA A 193 -4.36 23.59 -10.08
N GLY A 194 -5.46 23.73 -10.83
CA GLY A 194 -6.19 22.61 -11.40
C GLY A 194 -5.45 21.85 -12.52
N ASP A 195 -4.42 22.47 -13.08
CA ASP A 195 -3.55 21.94 -14.13
C ASP A 195 -2.19 21.42 -13.59
N PHE A 196 -2.05 21.33 -12.27
CA PHE A 196 -0.84 20.88 -11.59
C PHE A 196 -1.16 19.70 -10.68
N THR A 197 -0.23 18.75 -10.59
CA THR A 197 -0.32 17.66 -9.63
C THR A 197 1.06 17.23 -9.16
N LEU A 198 1.12 16.78 -7.92
CA LEU A 198 2.35 16.40 -7.24
C LEU A 198 2.25 14.92 -6.82
N ILE A 199 3.27 14.13 -7.13
CA ILE A 199 3.36 12.73 -6.74
C ILE A 199 4.36 12.60 -5.59
N ASP A 200 3.90 12.09 -4.45
CA ASP A 200 4.76 11.59 -3.39
C ASP A 200 5.10 10.12 -3.66
N SER A 201 6.35 9.84 -4.03
CA SER A 201 6.80 8.50 -4.37
C SER A 201 7.23 7.66 -3.17
N ARG A 202 7.00 8.15 -1.95
CA ARG A 202 7.41 7.49 -0.70
C ARG A 202 6.38 6.47 -0.22
N THR A 203 6.79 5.67 0.77
CA THR A 203 5.94 4.64 1.37
C THR A 203 4.84 5.22 2.26
N ASP A 204 3.82 4.43 2.57
CA ASP A 204 2.65 4.86 3.36
C ASP A 204 3.03 5.47 4.71
N LYS A 205 4.02 4.87 5.38
CA LYS A 205 4.51 5.35 6.67
C LYS A 205 5.05 6.79 6.56
N GLU A 206 5.82 7.08 5.51
CA GLU A 206 6.39 8.40 5.27
C GLU A 206 5.32 9.43 4.87
N TYR A 207 4.40 9.05 3.99
CA TYR A 207 3.28 9.89 3.57
C TYR A 207 2.37 10.20 4.76
N ASN A 208 2.04 9.21 5.59
CA ASN A 208 1.12 9.37 6.71
C ASN A 208 1.67 10.26 7.82
N GLY A 209 2.98 10.34 8.03
CA GLY A 209 3.55 11.21 9.06
C GLY A 209 4.89 10.77 9.67
N TRP A 210 5.30 9.52 9.48
CA TRP A 210 6.56 9.03 10.05
C TRP A 210 7.77 9.64 9.34
N THR A 211 8.69 10.24 10.09
CA THR A 211 9.97 10.73 9.56
C THR A 211 11.00 9.61 9.71
N LEU A 212 11.46 8.97 8.66
CA LEU A 212 12.28 7.76 8.80
C LEU A 212 13.74 7.96 8.41
N TYR A 213 14.04 9.11 7.82
CA TYR A 213 15.30 9.39 7.15
C TYR A 213 15.84 10.77 7.52
N GLY A 214 15.47 11.27 8.70
CA GLY A 214 15.98 12.53 9.26
C GLY A 214 15.26 13.78 8.75
N GLU A 215 14.06 13.64 8.19
CA GLU A 215 13.21 14.76 7.82
C GLU A 215 12.85 15.60 9.06
N ALA A 216 12.92 16.93 8.95
CA ALA A 216 12.64 17.83 10.08
C ALA A 216 11.15 17.87 10.48
N ARG A 217 10.24 17.54 9.54
CA ARG A 217 8.79 17.51 9.72
C ARG A 217 8.22 16.30 8.98
N GLY A 218 7.21 15.67 9.57
CA GLY A 218 6.54 14.49 9.03
C GLY A 218 5.39 14.82 8.10
N GLY A 219 5.00 13.85 7.28
CA GLY A 219 3.88 13.97 6.34
C GLY A 219 4.35 14.31 4.93
N HIS A 220 3.47 14.92 4.14
CA HIS A 220 3.64 15.18 2.72
C HIS A 220 3.31 16.64 2.36
N VAL A 221 3.64 17.06 1.14
CA VAL A 221 3.27 18.38 0.62
C VAL A 221 1.74 18.43 0.40
N PRO A 222 1.06 19.56 0.69
CA PRO A 222 -0.39 19.64 0.54
C PRO A 222 -0.87 19.35 -0.89
N GLY A 223 -1.93 18.55 -1.01
CA GLY A 223 -2.48 18.15 -2.30
C GLY A 223 -1.67 17.11 -3.08
N ALA A 224 -0.54 16.63 -2.56
CA ALA A 224 0.21 15.54 -3.16
C ALA A 224 -0.59 14.23 -3.12
N VAL A 225 -0.57 13.47 -4.22
CA VAL A 225 -1.10 12.11 -4.28
C VAL A 225 0.03 11.11 -4.11
N GLN A 226 -0.22 10.05 -3.34
CA GLN A 226 0.80 9.05 -3.06
C GLN A 226 0.83 7.97 -4.13
N ILE A 227 2.01 7.68 -4.68
CA ILE A 227 2.27 6.51 -5.53
C ILE A 227 3.65 5.95 -5.17
N PRO A 228 3.75 5.00 -4.23
CA PRO A 228 5.01 4.36 -3.87
C PRO A 228 5.76 3.82 -5.10
N TYR A 229 7.07 4.06 -5.14
CA TYR A 229 7.96 3.61 -6.21
C TYR A 229 7.82 2.12 -6.53
N GLU A 230 7.64 1.29 -5.49
CA GLU A 230 7.56 -0.16 -5.58
C GLU A 230 6.34 -0.63 -6.40
N TRP A 231 5.29 0.19 -6.47
CA TRP A 231 4.05 -0.13 -7.18
C TRP A 231 4.17 -0.04 -8.70
N PHE A 232 5.29 0.44 -9.25
CA PHE A 232 5.52 0.45 -10.69
C PHE A 232 5.94 -0.91 -11.27
N PHE A 233 6.23 -1.90 -10.41
CA PHE A 233 6.76 -3.19 -10.81
C PHE A 233 5.72 -4.32 -10.78
N ASP A 234 5.85 -5.25 -11.71
CA ASP A 234 5.24 -6.57 -11.68
C ASP A 234 6.08 -7.51 -10.78
N SER A 235 5.48 -8.64 -10.45
CA SER A 235 6.07 -9.74 -9.67
C SER A 235 7.41 -10.26 -10.19
N ASP A 236 7.69 -10.13 -11.49
CA ASP A 236 8.97 -10.52 -12.12
C ASP A 236 10.00 -9.37 -12.18
N LYS A 237 9.75 -8.29 -11.44
CA LYS A 237 10.54 -7.06 -11.35
C LYS A 237 10.55 -6.20 -12.61
N THR A 238 9.82 -6.57 -13.67
CA THR A 238 9.61 -5.63 -14.78
C THR A 238 8.61 -4.55 -14.45
N PHE A 239 8.58 -3.49 -15.24
CA PHE A 239 7.51 -2.51 -15.15
C PHE A 239 6.14 -3.14 -15.43
N LEU A 240 5.12 -2.72 -14.68
CA LEU A 240 3.71 -2.99 -14.98
C LEU A 240 3.39 -2.58 -16.41
N ASP A 241 2.49 -3.32 -17.08
CA ASP A 241 2.14 -2.98 -18.47
C ASP A 241 1.47 -1.60 -18.60
N TYR A 242 1.42 -1.07 -19.83
CA TYR A 242 0.88 0.27 -20.09
C TYR A 242 -0.55 0.47 -19.54
N ALA A 243 -1.40 -0.55 -19.63
CA ALA A 243 -2.80 -0.42 -19.19
C ALA A 243 -2.88 -0.34 -17.66
N ASP A 244 -2.11 -1.18 -16.96
CA ASP A 244 -2.07 -1.21 -15.51
C ASP A 244 -1.40 0.07 -14.95
N LEU A 245 -0.31 0.56 -15.55
CA LEU A 245 0.29 1.86 -15.17
C LEU A 245 -0.62 3.05 -15.46
N LYS A 246 -1.30 3.07 -16.62
CA LYS A 246 -2.27 4.13 -16.94
C LYS A 246 -3.40 4.13 -15.92
N GLY A 247 -3.93 2.96 -15.58
CA GLY A 247 -4.96 2.81 -14.54
C GLY A 247 -4.48 3.33 -13.19
N LEU A 248 -3.26 2.96 -12.77
CA LEU A 248 -2.66 3.42 -11.52
C LEU A 248 -2.56 4.95 -11.46
N LEU A 249 -1.98 5.58 -12.49
CA LEU A 249 -1.80 7.03 -12.57
C LEU A 249 -3.14 7.77 -12.62
N GLU A 250 -4.04 7.40 -13.54
CA GLU A 250 -5.30 8.12 -13.76
C GLU A 250 -6.28 7.96 -12.59
N SER A 251 -6.26 6.81 -11.89
CA SER A 251 -7.08 6.61 -10.69
C SER A 251 -6.78 7.61 -9.57
N ARG A 252 -5.59 8.23 -9.62
CA ARG A 252 -5.12 9.26 -8.68
C ARG A 252 -5.09 10.65 -9.30
N GLY A 253 -5.74 10.84 -10.45
CA GLY A 253 -5.84 12.13 -11.13
C GLY A 253 -4.54 12.59 -11.78
N ILE A 254 -3.57 11.70 -11.98
CA ILE A 254 -2.36 11.97 -12.76
C ILE A 254 -2.70 11.74 -14.24
N THR A 255 -2.73 12.84 -15.00
CA THR A 255 -3.15 12.85 -16.41
C THR A 255 -2.23 13.74 -17.23
N LYS A 256 -2.09 13.45 -18.52
CA LYS A 256 -1.10 14.10 -19.41
C LYS A 256 -1.38 15.57 -19.73
N ASP A 257 -2.60 16.03 -19.48
CA ASP A 257 -3.00 17.43 -19.64
C ASP A 257 -2.52 18.33 -18.50
N LYS A 258 -1.98 17.74 -17.42
CA LYS A 258 -1.42 18.46 -16.28
C LYS A 258 0.10 18.51 -16.34
N GLU A 259 0.64 19.49 -15.63
CA GLU A 259 2.00 19.41 -15.13
C GLU A 259 2.10 18.41 -13.98
N VAL A 260 3.07 17.50 -14.06
CA VAL A 260 3.28 16.45 -13.06
C VAL A 260 4.67 16.55 -12.48
N VAL A 261 4.75 16.97 -11.22
CA VAL A 261 6.02 16.95 -10.46
C VAL A 261 6.02 15.73 -9.56
N SER A 262 7.17 15.05 -9.43
CA SER A 262 7.34 13.98 -8.45
C SER A 262 8.42 14.32 -7.44
N TYR A 263 8.21 13.92 -6.18
CA TYR A 263 9.21 14.04 -5.11
C TYR A 263 9.25 12.78 -4.24
N GLY A 264 10.39 12.55 -3.60
CA GLY A 264 10.64 11.43 -2.69
C GLY A 264 11.20 11.92 -1.36
N THR A 265 12.12 11.15 -0.76
CA THR A 265 12.89 11.62 0.41
C THR A 265 13.97 12.59 -0.02
N TRP A 266 14.86 12.13 -0.91
CA TRP A 266 16.06 12.83 -1.38
C TRP A 266 16.16 12.86 -2.92
N GLY A 267 15.01 12.94 -3.61
CA GLY A 267 15.01 13.01 -5.07
C GLY A 267 15.31 11.70 -5.82
N ILE A 268 15.48 10.57 -5.12
CA ILE A 268 15.86 9.27 -5.69
C ILE A 268 14.64 8.56 -6.31
N ARG A 269 13.68 8.15 -5.47
CA ARG A 269 12.43 7.49 -5.89
C ARG A 269 11.61 8.35 -6.87
N SER A 270 11.71 9.66 -6.75
CA SER A 270 11.06 10.59 -7.67
C SER A 270 11.79 10.75 -9.00
N GLY A 271 13.12 10.65 -9.04
CA GLY A 271 13.85 10.52 -10.31
C GLY A 271 13.38 9.28 -11.10
N PHE A 272 13.08 8.19 -10.40
CA PHE A 272 12.45 7.01 -11.01
C PHE A 272 11.00 7.25 -11.44
N THR A 273 10.22 7.97 -10.63
CA THR A 273 8.85 8.35 -11.00
C THR A 273 8.85 9.23 -12.26
N TYR A 274 9.80 10.17 -12.38
CA TYR A 274 10.04 10.94 -13.60
C TYR A 274 10.31 10.03 -14.81
N PHE A 275 11.18 9.02 -14.66
CA PHE A 275 11.39 8.03 -15.72
C PHE A 275 10.08 7.33 -16.14
N VAL A 276 9.24 6.90 -15.18
CA VAL A 276 7.96 6.26 -15.48
C VAL A 276 7.02 7.20 -16.22
N LEU A 277 6.92 8.46 -15.81
CA LEU A 277 6.12 9.47 -16.49
C LEU A 277 6.60 9.68 -17.94
N ARG A 278 7.92 9.79 -18.14
CA ARG A 278 8.54 9.86 -19.47
C ARG A 278 8.24 8.62 -20.31
N LEU A 279 8.39 7.41 -19.77
CA LEU A 279 8.04 6.16 -20.43
C LEU A 279 6.57 6.14 -20.87
N MET A 280 5.67 6.60 -20.00
CA MET A 280 4.23 6.71 -20.24
C MET A 280 3.87 7.87 -21.19
N GLY A 281 4.84 8.69 -21.62
CA GLY A 281 4.68 9.78 -22.57
C GLY A 281 4.02 11.03 -21.97
N TYR A 282 4.33 11.35 -20.73
CA TYR A 282 4.07 12.67 -20.14
C TYR A 282 5.18 13.62 -20.62
N GLU A 283 4.79 14.76 -21.19
CA GLU A 283 5.74 15.75 -21.72
C GLU A 283 6.03 16.85 -20.71
N ASN A 284 5.05 17.22 -19.89
CA ASN A 284 5.19 18.22 -18.84
C ASN A 284 5.36 17.55 -17.47
N CYS A 285 6.52 16.93 -17.26
CA CYS A 285 6.85 16.30 -15.99
C CYS A 285 8.28 16.60 -15.55
N SER A 286 8.49 16.70 -14.24
CA SER A 286 9.80 17.00 -13.65
C SER A 286 10.02 16.32 -12.30
N ASN A 287 11.29 16.18 -11.93
CA ASN A 287 11.68 15.72 -10.61
C ASN A 287 11.94 16.92 -9.69
N TYR A 288 11.41 16.88 -8.48
CA TYR A 288 11.83 17.78 -7.41
C TYR A 288 13.00 17.16 -6.64
N ASP A 289 14.20 17.64 -6.94
CA ASP A 289 15.45 17.07 -6.42
C ASP A 289 15.55 17.17 -4.89
N GLY A 290 15.38 18.39 -4.35
CA GLY A 290 15.41 18.65 -2.90
C GLY A 290 14.37 17.85 -2.12
N SER A 291 13.24 17.51 -2.77
CA SER A 291 12.25 16.57 -2.26
C SER A 291 11.73 16.95 -0.86
N ILE A 292 11.13 15.99 -0.13
CA ILE A 292 10.58 16.29 1.20
C ILE A 292 11.66 16.69 2.21
N TYR A 293 12.92 16.27 2.03
CA TYR A 293 14.00 16.59 2.96
C TYR A 293 14.28 18.10 2.98
N GLU A 294 14.32 18.74 1.80
CA GLU A 294 14.41 20.20 1.70
C GLU A 294 13.10 20.87 2.16
N TRP A 295 11.95 20.48 1.59
CA TRP A 295 10.66 21.10 1.92
C TRP A 295 10.35 21.09 3.42
N ALA A 296 10.59 19.96 4.10
CA ALA A 296 10.33 19.80 5.52
C ALA A 296 11.29 20.62 6.40
N ALA A 297 12.48 20.98 5.91
CA ALA A 297 13.43 21.83 6.64
C ALA A 297 13.08 23.33 6.59
N GLU A 298 12.22 23.74 5.66
CA GLU A 298 11.80 25.14 5.50
C GLU A 298 10.83 25.63 6.58
N ASP A 299 10.63 26.96 6.61
CA ASP A 299 9.67 27.62 7.49
C ASP A 299 8.25 27.03 7.33
N PRO A 300 7.61 26.56 8.42
CA PRO A 300 6.33 25.85 8.33
C PRO A 300 5.13 26.74 7.98
N VAL A 301 5.25 28.06 8.09
CA VAL A 301 4.20 28.99 7.67
C VAL A 301 4.20 29.14 6.15
N THR A 302 5.38 29.19 5.55
CA THR A 302 5.56 29.37 4.12
C THR A 302 5.45 28.05 3.35
N TYR A 303 6.02 26.98 3.89
CA TYR A 303 6.06 25.64 3.29
C TYR A 303 5.22 24.66 4.12
N PRO A 304 3.89 24.63 3.91
CA PRO A 304 2.98 23.80 4.68
C PRO A 304 3.21 22.30 4.43
N MET A 305 2.76 21.47 5.37
CA MET A 305 2.73 20.01 5.26
C MET A 305 1.37 19.47 5.72
N GLU A 306 0.96 18.34 5.16
CA GLU A 306 -0.22 17.57 5.55
C GLU A 306 0.19 16.19 6.06
N MET A 307 -0.53 15.65 7.04
CA MET A 307 -0.30 14.31 7.57
C MET A 307 -1.60 13.70 8.09
N LEU A 308 -1.58 12.38 8.30
CA LEU A 308 -2.67 11.67 8.95
C LEU A 308 -2.70 12.03 10.45
N GLY A 309 -3.86 12.45 10.95
CA GLY A 309 -3.98 13.03 12.30
C GLY A 309 -3.50 12.13 13.44
N LYS A 310 -3.66 10.81 13.30
CA LYS A 310 -3.15 9.79 14.24
C LYS A 310 -2.34 8.72 13.52
N TYR A 311 -1.36 9.14 12.72
CA TYR A 311 -0.52 8.23 11.94
C TYR A 311 0.18 7.16 12.78
N GLU A 312 0.45 7.44 14.06
CA GLU A 312 1.12 6.54 14.99
C GLU A 312 0.30 5.28 15.32
N LYS A 313 -1.02 5.31 15.05
CA LYS A 313 -1.93 4.17 15.21
C LYS A 313 -1.84 3.17 14.06
N ILE A 314 -1.16 3.52 12.97
CA ILE A 314 -0.81 2.60 11.89
C ILE A 314 0.72 2.39 11.92
N VAL A 315 1.13 1.23 12.42
CA VAL A 315 2.56 0.86 12.56
C VAL A 315 3.03 0.01 11.38
N TYR A 316 4.34 -0.15 11.23
CA TYR A 316 4.98 -0.90 10.14
C TYR A 316 5.90 -2.00 10.70
N PRO A 317 6.32 -3.00 9.90
CA PRO A 317 7.06 -4.16 10.39
C PRO A 317 8.30 -3.82 11.24
N ALA A 318 9.18 -2.92 10.77
CA ALA A 318 10.38 -2.53 11.52
C ALA A 318 10.05 -1.90 12.89
N TRP A 319 8.94 -1.15 13.01
CA TRP A 319 8.47 -0.60 14.29
C TRP A 319 8.09 -1.73 15.26
N VAL A 320 7.39 -2.76 14.78
CA VAL A 320 6.99 -3.91 15.60
C VAL A 320 8.20 -4.78 15.96
N GLU A 321 9.16 -4.96 15.05
CA GLU A 321 10.38 -5.70 15.34
C GLU A 321 11.22 -5.03 16.43
N GLU A 322 11.38 -3.71 16.39
CA GLU A 322 12.08 -2.96 17.43
C GLU A 322 11.36 -3.07 18.79
N LEU A 323 10.01 -3.03 18.80
CA LEU A 323 9.22 -3.26 20.01
C LEU A 323 9.52 -4.64 20.62
N ILE A 324 9.52 -5.70 19.79
CA ILE A 324 9.80 -7.08 20.21
C ILE A 324 11.22 -7.20 20.76
N ALA A 325 12.17 -6.49 20.17
CA ALA A 325 13.56 -6.45 20.63
C ALA A 325 13.76 -5.70 21.97
N GLY A 326 12.70 -5.13 22.55
CA GLY A 326 12.76 -4.33 23.77
C GLY A 326 13.26 -2.89 23.55
N GLY A 327 13.23 -2.42 22.30
CA GLY A 327 13.57 -1.05 21.93
C GLY A 327 12.45 -0.05 22.22
N ASN A 328 12.66 1.19 21.75
CA ASN A 328 11.64 2.24 21.83
C ASN A 328 11.30 2.72 20.42
N PRO A 329 10.38 2.02 19.73
CA PRO A 329 10.14 2.24 18.32
C PRO A 329 9.56 3.62 18.02
N GLY A 330 10.09 4.24 16.98
CA GLY A 330 9.72 5.57 16.52
C GLY A 330 10.93 6.30 15.94
N THR A 331 10.77 7.59 15.67
CA THR A 331 11.86 8.37 15.08
C THR A 331 12.61 9.17 16.14
N PRO A 332 13.94 9.02 16.24
CA PRO A 332 14.77 9.89 17.06
C PRO A 332 14.51 11.37 16.77
N GLY A 333 14.24 12.16 17.81
CA GLY A 333 13.99 13.60 17.69
C GLY A 333 12.54 13.99 17.36
N THR A 334 11.63 13.03 17.17
CA THR A 334 10.18 13.27 17.12
C THR A 334 9.53 13.02 18.48
N PRO A 335 8.30 13.51 18.74
CA PRO A 335 7.55 13.14 19.92
C PRO A 335 7.49 11.61 20.08
N THR A 336 7.86 11.13 21.26
CA THR A 336 7.82 9.70 21.60
C THR A 336 6.44 9.14 21.29
N THR A 337 6.39 8.15 20.39
CA THR A 337 5.13 7.51 20.06
C THR A 337 4.82 6.34 20.99
N TYR A 338 5.81 5.72 21.65
CA TYR A 338 5.64 4.60 22.59
C TYR A 338 6.33 4.92 23.93
N ASN A 339 5.63 4.79 25.05
CA ASN A 339 6.12 5.26 26.35
C ASN A 339 6.63 4.13 27.27
N GLY A 340 6.85 2.93 26.73
CA GLY A 340 7.33 1.78 27.49
C GLY A 340 6.24 1.06 28.28
N GLU A 341 4.97 1.33 27.98
CA GLU A 341 3.84 0.58 28.53
C GLU A 341 3.90 -0.92 28.14
N PRO A 342 3.34 -1.83 28.95
CA PRO A 342 3.21 -3.23 28.56
C PRO A 342 2.44 -3.35 27.24
N TYR A 343 2.87 -4.26 26.37
CA TYR A 343 2.21 -4.47 25.08
C TYR A 343 1.71 -5.90 24.89
N VAL A 344 0.70 -6.06 24.05
CA VAL A 344 0.20 -7.34 23.54
C VAL A 344 0.08 -7.25 22.03
N ILE A 345 0.60 -8.26 21.32
CA ILE A 345 0.40 -8.40 19.87
C ILE A 345 -0.72 -9.41 19.63
N VAL A 346 -1.74 -9.01 18.86
CA VAL A 346 -2.93 -9.82 18.58
C VAL A 346 -2.99 -10.15 17.10
N GLU A 347 -2.97 -11.44 16.79
CA GLU A 347 -3.33 -11.97 15.48
C GLU A 347 -4.85 -12.15 15.43
N ALA A 348 -5.54 -11.29 14.68
CA ALA A 348 -7.00 -11.29 14.56
C ALA A 348 -7.43 -11.98 13.26
N MET A 349 -8.04 -13.16 13.42
CA MET A 349 -8.50 -13.96 12.28
C MET A 349 -9.97 -14.37 12.43
N SER A 350 -10.61 -14.61 11.29
CA SER A 350 -11.93 -15.22 11.24
C SER A 350 -11.81 -16.71 10.97
N ASN A 351 -11.96 -17.54 12.00
CA ASN A 351 -12.00 -18.99 11.83
C ASN A 351 -13.42 -19.52 12.09
N ARG A 352 -14.17 -19.78 11.01
CA ARG A 352 -15.54 -20.33 11.06
C ARG A 352 -15.52 -21.85 11.25
N GLY A 353 -14.80 -22.36 12.26
CA GLY A 353 -14.78 -23.79 12.58
C GLY A 353 -14.38 -24.73 11.43
N GLN A 354 -13.64 -24.25 10.43
CA GLN A 354 -12.95 -25.13 9.48
C GLN A 354 -11.59 -25.44 10.08
N ASP A 355 -11.38 -26.71 10.44
CA ASP A 355 -10.17 -27.36 10.94
C ASP A 355 -9.10 -26.49 11.61
N ASN A 356 -8.73 -26.94 12.81
CA ASN A 356 -7.71 -26.48 13.76
C ASN A 356 -6.27 -26.24 13.22
N THR A 357 -6.08 -26.05 11.92
CA THR A 357 -4.88 -25.40 11.37
C THR A 357 -5.16 -23.91 11.24
N SER A 358 -5.22 -23.20 12.37
CA SER A 358 -5.24 -21.75 12.31
C SER A 358 -3.99 -21.32 11.52
N LYS A 359 -4.07 -20.32 10.62
CA LYS A 359 -2.85 -19.86 9.93
C LYS A 359 -1.79 -19.41 10.95
N TYR A 360 -2.24 -18.98 12.14
CA TYR A 360 -1.42 -18.70 13.30
C TYR A 360 -0.50 -19.89 13.67
N ASP A 361 -1.00 -21.12 13.76
CA ASP A 361 -0.17 -22.31 14.07
C ASP A 361 0.86 -22.61 12.97
N THR A 362 0.62 -22.14 11.74
CA THR A 362 1.56 -22.27 10.62
C THR A 362 2.60 -21.14 10.55
N GLY A 363 2.42 -20.10 11.35
CA GLY A 363 3.30 -18.94 11.41
C GLY A 363 2.60 -17.70 11.96
N HIS A 364 3.23 -16.99 12.87
CA HIS A 364 2.76 -15.71 13.38
C HIS A 364 3.93 -14.82 13.79
N ILE A 365 3.65 -13.54 14.03
CA ILE A 365 4.62 -12.59 14.59
C ILE A 365 5.01 -13.07 16.00
N PRO A 366 6.31 -13.11 16.36
CA PRO A 366 6.77 -13.60 17.66
C PRO A 366 6.06 -12.91 18.84
N GLY A 367 5.65 -13.71 19.82
CA GLY A 367 4.93 -13.27 21.01
C GLY A 367 3.45 -12.92 20.77
N ALA A 368 2.95 -13.00 19.53
CA ALA A 368 1.54 -12.72 19.26
C ALA A 368 0.62 -13.81 19.84
N ILE A 369 -0.50 -13.38 20.41
CA ILE A 369 -1.62 -14.27 20.79
C ILE A 369 -2.63 -14.34 19.65
N HIS A 370 -3.38 -15.45 19.58
CA HIS A 370 -4.44 -15.64 18.60
C HIS A 370 -5.79 -15.14 19.12
N LEU A 371 -6.55 -14.47 18.27
CA LEU A 371 -7.95 -14.11 18.51
C LEU A 371 -8.81 -14.59 17.34
N ASN A 372 -9.79 -15.45 17.63
CA ASN A 372 -10.88 -15.72 16.72
C ASN A 372 -11.94 -14.63 16.87
N ILE A 373 -12.13 -13.82 15.84
CA ILE A 373 -12.98 -12.62 15.91
C ILE A 373 -14.44 -12.91 16.29
N TYR A 374 -14.96 -14.11 16.00
CA TYR A 374 -16.31 -14.48 16.41
C TYR A 374 -16.47 -14.59 17.94
N GLU A 375 -15.38 -14.75 18.69
CA GLU A 375 -15.42 -14.78 20.15
C GLU A 375 -15.72 -13.40 20.75
N LEU A 376 -15.60 -12.32 19.97
CA LEU A 376 -16.06 -10.98 20.35
C LEU A 376 -17.56 -10.79 20.11
N GLU A 377 -18.28 -11.78 19.60
CA GLU A 377 -19.69 -11.64 19.22
C GLU A 377 -20.60 -12.45 20.13
N GLN A 378 -21.78 -11.90 20.39
CA GLN A 378 -22.89 -12.66 20.97
C GLN A 378 -23.25 -13.83 20.06
N GLY A 379 -23.83 -14.89 20.60
CA GLY A 379 -24.27 -16.03 19.81
C GLY A 379 -23.17 -17.01 19.39
N TYR A 380 -21.87 -16.68 19.49
CA TYR A 380 -20.78 -17.64 19.26
C TYR A 380 -20.87 -18.86 20.21
N PRO A 381 -20.60 -20.10 19.75
CA PRO A 381 -20.16 -20.50 18.40
C PRO A 381 -21.30 -20.80 17.41
N THR A 382 -22.52 -20.33 17.68
CA THR A 382 -23.68 -20.57 16.81
C THR A 382 -23.52 -19.83 15.48
N TYR A 383 -23.41 -20.59 14.39
CA TYR A 383 -23.46 -20.06 13.03
C TYR A 383 -24.32 -20.97 12.15
N PRO A 384 -25.21 -20.43 11.29
CA PRO A 384 -25.49 -19.02 11.09
C PRO A 384 -26.27 -18.39 12.26
N TYR A 385 -26.18 -17.06 12.39
CA TYR A 385 -26.93 -16.26 13.37
C TYR A 385 -28.44 -16.54 13.32
N THR A 386 -29.02 -16.75 14.49
CA THR A 386 -30.44 -17.08 14.71
C THR A 386 -31.29 -15.86 15.03
N CYS A 387 -30.65 -14.75 15.43
CA CYS A 387 -31.27 -13.43 15.53
C CYS A 387 -30.26 -12.33 15.19
N ALA A 388 -30.72 -11.07 15.13
CA ALA A 388 -29.84 -9.93 14.83
C ALA A 388 -28.75 -9.71 15.88
N ALA A 389 -29.03 -10.04 17.14
CA ALA A 389 -28.09 -9.85 18.24
C ALA A 389 -26.87 -10.80 18.14
N ASP A 390 -27.00 -11.99 17.54
CA ASP A 390 -25.93 -13.00 17.45
C ASP A 390 -24.70 -12.59 16.60
N GLY A 391 -24.65 -11.36 16.07
CA GLY A 391 -23.47 -10.81 15.41
C GLY A 391 -22.97 -9.51 16.05
N ASN A 392 -23.66 -9.02 17.08
CA ASN A 392 -23.26 -7.84 17.82
C ASN A 392 -22.14 -8.18 18.80
N LEU A 393 -21.39 -7.17 19.20
CA LEU A 393 -20.37 -7.23 20.23
C LEU A 393 -20.94 -7.83 21.51
N LEU A 394 -20.12 -8.61 22.22
CA LEU A 394 -20.44 -9.13 23.55
C LEU A 394 -21.02 -8.04 24.46
N ALA A 395 -21.92 -8.45 25.36
CA ALA A 395 -22.38 -7.57 26.42
C ALA A 395 -21.19 -7.06 27.25
N ASP A 396 -21.27 -5.85 27.78
CA ASP A 396 -20.13 -5.15 28.37
C ASP A 396 -19.36 -5.95 29.43
N ALA A 397 -20.06 -6.70 30.29
CA ALA A 397 -19.44 -7.55 31.30
C ALA A 397 -18.69 -8.75 30.71
N ASP A 398 -19.23 -9.35 29.65
CA ASP A 398 -18.60 -10.47 28.94
C ASP A 398 -17.42 -9.98 28.09
N LEU A 399 -17.55 -8.80 27.47
CA LEU A 399 -16.46 -8.15 26.75
C LEU A 399 -15.30 -7.80 27.69
N GLN A 400 -15.59 -7.27 28.89
CA GLN A 400 -14.55 -7.02 29.89
C GLN A 400 -13.85 -8.34 30.25
N THR A 401 -14.60 -9.38 30.60
CA THR A 401 -14.04 -10.70 30.93
C THR A 401 -13.18 -11.27 29.78
N PHE A 402 -13.62 -11.09 28.54
CA PHE A 402 -12.88 -11.50 27.36
C PHE A 402 -11.53 -10.78 27.24
N ILE A 403 -11.52 -9.45 27.37
CA ILE A 403 -10.29 -8.63 27.30
C ILE A 403 -9.34 -8.96 28.44
N GLU A 404 -9.87 -9.15 29.66
CA GLU A 404 -9.08 -9.57 30.82
C GLU A 404 -8.37 -10.89 30.57
N ASN A 405 -9.07 -11.88 29.98
CA ASN A 405 -8.51 -13.18 29.63
C ASN A 405 -7.44 -13.12 28.54
N MET A 406 -7.44 -12.08 27.71
CA MET A 406 -6.37 -11.81 26.73
C MET A 406 -5.12 -11.19 27.36
N GLY A 407 -5.12 -10.90 28.67
CA GLY A 407 -3.99 -10.23 29.31
C GLY A 407 -3.90 -8.74 28.98
N ILE A 408 -5.02 -8.12 28.60
CA ILE A 408 -5.07 -6.71 28.18
C ILE A 408 -5.70 -5.87 29.29
N THR A 409 -5.05 -4.75 29.61
CA THR A 409 -5.58 -3.69 30.50
C THR A 409 -5.94 -2.44 29.69
N LYS A 410 -6.61 -1.47 30.31
CA LYS A 410 -6.86 -0.15 29.71
C LYS A 410 -5.59 0.60 29.30
N ASP A 411 -4.45 0.32 29.95
CA ASP A 411 -3.16 0.99 29.75
C ASP A 411 -2.17 0.14 28.92
N THR A 412 -2.62 -1.02 28.41
CA THR A 412 -1.82 -1.89 27.54
C THR A 412 -1.79 -1.33 26.12
N LEU A 413 -0.61 -1.27 25.51
CA LEU A 413 -0.49 -1.08 24.07
C LEU A 413 -0.90 -2.38 23.34
N VAL A 414 -1.90 -2.31 22.46
CA VAL A 414 -2.34 -3.47 21.68
C VAL A 414 -2.03 -3.26 20.20
N ILE A 415 -1.20 -4.13 19.63
CA ILE A 415 -0.88 -4.16 18.19
C ILE A 415 -1.65 -5.28 17.53
N ILE A 416 -2.52 -4.94 16.58
CA ILE A 416 -3.40 -5.91 15.92
C ILE A 416 -2.95 -6.10 14.47
N TYR A 417 -2.96 -7.33 14.00
CA TYR A 417 -2.75 -7.65 12.59
C TYR A 417 -3.61 -8.82 12.13
N GLY A 418 -3.76 -8.98 10.81
CA GLY A 418 -4.46 -10.10 10.19
C GLY A 418 -3.76 -10.57 8.92
N TYR A 419 -4.31 -11.59 8.25
CA TYR A 419 -3.65 -12.35 7.19
C TYR A 419 -3.81 -11.83 5.74
N GLY A 420 -4.53 -10.72 5.52
CA GLY A 420 -4.75 -10.20 4.16
C GLY A 420 -5.95 -9.27 4.02
N GLY A 421 -6.11 -8.36 4.98
CA GLY A 421 -7.18 -7.36 5.01
C GLY A 421 -7.39 -6.86 6.43
N GLY A 422 -7.58 -5.55 6.58
CA GLY A 422 -7.70 -4.94 7.90
C GLY A 422 -9.07 -5.09 8.55
N SER A 423 -10.08 -5.73 7.95
CA SER A 423 -11.43 -5.74 8.53
C SER A 423 -11.53 -6.49 9.86
N THR A 424 -10.84 -7.63 10.01
CA THR A 424 -10.78 -8.33 11.31
C THR A 424 -10.00 -7.50 12.32
N ALA A 425 -8.85 -6.96 11.92
CA ALA A 425 -8.04 -6.09 12.76
C ALA A 425 -8.81 -4.84 13.21
N CYS A 426 -9.54 -4.17 12.31
CA CYS A 426 -10.36 -3.01 12.62
C CYS A 426 -11.57 -3.36 13.49
N ARG A 427 -12.17 -4.54 13.32
CA ARG A 427 -13.25 -5.01 14.20
C ARG A 427 -12.75 -5.23 15.63
N THR A 428 -11.60 -5.91 15.78
CA THR A 428 -10.93 -6.06 17.09
C THR A 428 -10.55 -4.70 17.65
N ALA A 429 -9.99 -3.81 16.82
CA ALA A 429 -9.58 -2.48 17.26
C ALA A 429 -10.78 -1.69 17.79
N TRP A 430 -11.89 -1.66 17.06
CA TRP A 430 -13.12 -1.00 17.48
C TRP A 430 -13.63 -1.55 18.81
N ALA A 431 -13.66 -2.87 19.00
CA ALA A 431 -14.10 -3.50 20.26
C ALA A 431 -13.23 -3.08 21.45
N LEU A 432 -11.90 -3.08 21.29
CA LEU A 432 -10.96 -2.69 22.34
C LEU A 432 -11.03 -1.18 22.64
N MET A 433 -11.20 -0.35 21.61
CA MET A 433 -11.38 1.09 21.76
C MET A 433 -12.69 1.43 22.47
N TYR A 434 -13.81 0.77 22.10
CA TYR A 434 -15.09 0.87 22.80
C TYR A 434 -14.97 0.49 24.28
N ALA A 435 -14.25 -0.61 24.56
CA ALA A 435 -14.02 -1.07 25.92
C ALA A 435 -13.19 -0.10 26.75
N GLY A 436 -12.22 0.60 26.15
CA GLY A 436 -11.40 1.62 26.83
C GLY A 436 -9.89 1.38 26.79
N VAL A 437 -9.40 0.52 25.92
CA VAL A 437 -7.95 0.40 25.67
C VAL A 437 -7.45 1.70 25.04
N GLN A 438 -6.52 2.38 25.71
CA GLN A 438 -6.08 3.72 25.32
C GLN A 438 -5.17 3.73 24.09
N ASP A 439 -4.37 2.68 23.89
CA ASP A 439 -3.46 2.58 22.75
C ASP A 439 -3.66 1.30 21.95
N VAL A 440 -4.47 1.43 20.89
CA VAL A 440 -4.74 0.37 19.92
C VAL A 440 -4.13 0.76 18.58
N ARG A 441 -3.29 -0.12 18.03
CA ARG A 441 -2.58 0.08 16.76
C ARG A 441 -2.82 -1.08 15.81
N ILE A 442 -2.71 -0.80 14.52
CA ILE A 442 -2.79 -1.83 13.47
C ILE A 442 -1.47 -1.87 12.69
N LEU A 443 -0.94 -3.08 12.48
CA LEU A 443 0.17 -3.30 11.55
C LEU A 443 -0.32 -3.13 10.11
N ASN A 444 0.15 -2.08 9.43
CA ASN A 444 -0.21 -1.81 8.04
C ASN A 444 0.22 -2.96 7.13
N GLY A 445 -0.70 -3.46 6.28
CA GLY A 445 -0.46 -4.62 5.43
C GLY A 445 -0.45 -5.98 6.16
N GLY A 446 -0.57 -5.98 7.49
CA GLY A 446 -0.72 -7.18 8.31
C GLY A 446 0.41 -8.20 8.17
N TYR A 447 0.07 -9.50 8.26
CA TYR A 447 1.03 -10.59 8.18
C TYR A 447 1.76 -10.70 6.83
N PRO A 448 1.13 -10.44 5.67
CA PRO A 448 1.85 -10.34 4.39
C PRO A 448 3.01 -9.34 4.43
N ALA A 449 2.79 -8.13 4.95
CA ALA A 449 3.84 -7.11 5.08
C ALA A 449 4.95 -7.52 6.04
N TRP A 450 4.62 -8.19 7.15
CA TRP A 450 5.63 -8.75 8.06
C TRP A 450 6.54 -9.78 7.39
N LYS A 451 5.97 -10.67 6.57
CA LYS A 451 6.76 -11.67 5.83
C LYS A 451 7.60 -11.06 4.73
N GLU A 452 7.06 -10.09 4.00
CA GLU A 452 7.80 -9.39 2.94
C GLU A 452 8.98 -8.62 3.52
N TYR A 453 8.80 -8.02 4.70
CA TYR A 453 9.88 -7.40 5.47
C TYR A 453 10.99 -8.39 5.88
N GLY A 454 10.69 -9.70 5.93
CA GLY A 454 11.63 -10.71 6.40
C GLY A 454 11.62 -10.88 7.92
N GLY A 455 10.56 -10.44 8.60
CA GLY A 455 10.43 -10.56 10.04
C GLY A 455 10.40 -12.03 10.50
N ASN A 456 10.92 -12.27 11.71
CA ASN A 456 10.95 -13.62 12.30
C ASN A 456 9.53 -14.21 12.42
N ILE A 457 9.42 -15.53 12.28
CA ILE A 457 8.13 -16.23 12.33
C ILE A 457 8.16 -17.24 13.48
N GLU A 458 7.23 -17.11 14.41
CA GLU A 458 6.96 -18.09 15.46
C GLU A 458 5.86 -19.06 15.03
N THR A 459 5.91 -20.30 15.54
CA THR A 459 4.89 -21.34 15.28
C THR A 459 4.32 -21.95 16.56
N SER A 460 4.91 -21.63 17.71
CA SER A 460 4.44 -22.07 19.03
C SER A 460 3.33 -21.15 19.50
N ALA A 461 2.18 -21.70 19.88
CA ALA A 461 1.08 -20.89 20.37
C ALA A 461 1.42 -20.19 21.70
N ASN A 462 1.12 -18.88 21.78
CA ASN A 462 1.26 -18.06 22.96
C ASN A 462 -0.06 -18.02 23.74
N THR A 463 -0.02 -18.34 25.03
CA THR A 463 -1.19 -18.30 25.91
C THR A 463 -1.14 -17.04 26.77
N PRO A 464 -2.12 -16.13 26.67
CA PRO A 464 -2.16 -14.94 27.51
C PRO A 464 -2.40 -15.30 28.98
N THR A 465 -1.92 -14.45 29.89
CA THR A 465 -2.23 -14.55 31.32
C THR A 465 -3.31 -13.54 31.66
N PRO A 466 -4.44 -13.95 32.28
CA PRO A 466 -5.51 -13.02 32.60
C PRO A 466 -5.07 -11.90 33.54
N VAL A 467 -5.55 -10.67 33.28
CA VAL A 467 -5.28 -9.48 34.11
C VAL A 467 -6.57 -8.68 34.31
N PRO A 468 -6.80 -8.04 35.48
CA PRO A 468 -7.92 -7.12 35.64
C PRO A 468 -7.83 -5.94 34.66
N PHE A 469 -8.94 -5.57 34.02
CA PHE A 469 -8.92 -4.59 32.93
C PHE A 469 -8.52 -3.18 33.40
N GLY A 470 -8.90 -2.81 34.63
CA GLY A 470 -8.55 -1.52 35.24
C GLY A 470 -9.51 -0.37 34.91
N ALA A 471 -10.62 -0.63 34.22
CA ALA A 471 -11.77 0.26 34.03
C ALA A 471 -13.07 -0.56 33.98
N THR A 472 -14.22 0.13 33.97
CA THR A 472 -15.53 -0.51 33.69
C THR A 472 -15.83 -0.36 32.21
N VAL A 473 -16.08 -1.49 31.54
CA VAL A 473 -16.53 -1.50 30.14
C VAL A 473 -18.01 -1.12 30.08
N PRO A 474 -18.42 -0.27 29.12
CA PRO A 474 -17.60 0.42 28.14
C PRO A 474 -17.12 1.77 28.67
N VAL A 475 -15.87 2.13 28.34
CA VAL A 475 -15.36 3.49 28.60
C VAL A 475 -15.83 4.47 27.51
N HIS A 476 -15.98 4.00 26.28
CA HIS A 476 -16.38 4.81 25.13
C HIS A 476 -17.71 4.33 24.51
N PRO A 477 -18.83 4.43 25.24
CA PRO A 477 -20.14 4.04 24.72
C PRO A 477 -20.53 4.80 23.44
N GLU A 478 -19.99 6.01 23.25
CA GLU A 478 -20.20 6.83 22.05
C GLU A 478 -19.67 6.20 20.75
N TYR A 479 -18.81 5.18 20.81
CA TYR A 479 -18.30 4.47 19.64
C TYR A 479 -19.26 3.39 19.11
N LEU A 480 -20.33 3.09 19.84
CA LEU A 480 -21.40 2.17 19.44
C LEU A 480 -22.65 2.98 19.12
N ALA A 481 -23.16 2.87 17.89
CA ALA A 481 -24.46 3.42 17.53
C ALA A 481 -25.55 2.35 17.72
N THR A 482 -26.69 2.76 18.25
CA THR A 482 -27.85 1.86 18.44
C THR A 482 -28.90 2.06 17.35
N THR A 483 -29.78 1.08 17.12
CA THR A 483 -30.89 1.26 16.17
C THR A 483 -31.73 2.52 16.46
N PRO A 484 -32.16 2.81 17.71
CA PRO A 484 -32.87 4.05 18.03
C PRO A 484 -32.09 5.33 17.70
N GLU A 485 -30.77 5.33 17.90
CA GLU A 485 -29.93 6.47 17.52
C GLU A 485 -29.93 6.67 16.00
N VAL A 486 -29.71 5.59 15.24
CA VAL A 486 -29.71 5.64 13.76
C VAL A 486 -31.09 6.06 13.21
N GLN A 487 -32.19 5.64 13.85
CA GLN A 487 -33.54 6.14 13.54
C GLN A 487 -33.62 7.67 13.70
N GLY A 488 -33.04 8.22 14.77
CA GLY A 488 -32.97 9.67 15.01
C GLY A 488 -32.06 10.42 14.03
N MET A 489 -31.16 9.72 13.34
CA MET A 489 -30.26 10.33 12.35
C MET A 489 -30.91 10.53 10.97
N LEU A 490 -32.01 9.84 10.65
CA LEU A 490 -32.60 9.83 9.29
C LEU A 490 -32.91 11.24 8.74
N ASP A 491 -33.41 12.12 9.61
CA ASP A 491 -33.82 13.49 9.25
C ASP A 491 -32.89 14.56 9.85
N ASN A 492 -31.77 14.17 10.46
CA ASN A 492 -30.86 15.08 11.13
C ASN A 492 -29.73 15.54 10.20
N GLN A 493 -29.70 16.84 9.86
CA GLN A 493 -28.68 17.42 8.98
C GLN A 493 -27.27 17.43 9.59
N ASN A 494 -27.17 17.36 10.93
CA ASN A 494 -25.92 17.27 11.68
C ASN A 494 -25.47 15.82 11.88
N ALA A 495 -26.08 14.87 11.18
CA ALA A 495 -25.77 13.45 11.23
C ALA A 495 -25.48 12.88 9.84
N ALA A 496 -24.68 11.82 9.77
CA ALA A 496 -24.47 11.06 8.55
C ALA A 496 -24.41 9.56 8.82
N ILE A 497 -25.12 8.79 8.01
CA ILE A 497 -25.13 7.31 8.07
C ILE A 497 -24.26 6.81 6.92
N GLY A 498 -23.08 6.25 7.21
CA GLY A 498 -22.15 5.74 6.20
C GLY A 498 -22.40 4.26 5.90
N ASP A 499 -22.81 3.92 4.68
CA ASP A 499 -23.04 2.54 4.23
C ASP A 499 -21.77 1.97 3.58
N ASN A 500 -21.07 1.09 4.29
CA ASN A 500 -19.85 0.41 3.84
C ASN A 500 -20.12 -1.00 3.26
N ARG A 501 -21.23 -1.13 2.53
CA ARG A 501 -21.56 -2.32 1.75
C ARG A 501 -21.19 -2.15 0.28
N ALA A 502 -21.20 -3.25 -0.48
CA ALA A 502 -21.01 -3.17 -1.92
C ALA A 502 -22.11 -2.31 -2.56
N TRP A 503 -21.79 -1.63 -3.67
CA TRP A 503 -22.76 -0.81 -4.39
C TRP A 503 -24.08 -1.55 -4.68
N LYS A 504 -23.99 -2.82 -5.08
CA LYS A 504 -25.17 -3.68 -5.34
C LYS A 504 -26.02 -3.92 -4.08
N GLU A 505 -25.42 -4.01 -2.89
CA GLU A 505 -26.16 -4.08 -1.63
C GLU A 505 -26.85 -2.74 -1.34
N HIS A 506 -26.12 -1.63 -1.49
CA HIS A 506 -26.62 -0.27 -1.24
C HIS A 506 -27.87 0.09 -2.07
N ILE A 507 -27.89 -0.29 -3.34
CA ILE A 507 -29.03 -0.03 -4.24
C ILE A 507 -30.11 -1.12 -4.20
N GLY A 508 -29.96 -2.13 -3.34
CA GLY A 508 -30.94 -3.22 -3.19
C GLY A 508 -30.95 -4.24 -4.34
N LYS A 509 -29.86 -4.37 -5.10
CA LYS A 509 -29.69 -5.38 -6.17
C LYS A 509 -29.01 -6.66 -5.67
N SER A 510 -28.47 -6.69 -4.46
CA SER A 510 -27.91 -7.92 -3.86
C SER A 510 -28.07 -7.95 -2.33
N ASN A 511 -28.21 -9.15 -1.78
CA ASN A 511 -28.01 -9.43 -0.36
C ASN A 511 -27.15 -10.71 -0.24
N PRO A 512 -25.81 -10.58 -0.04
CA PRO A 512 -24.92 -11.74 0.01
C PRO A 512 -25.17 -12.64 1.23
N TYR A 513 -25.89 -12.16 2.26
CA TYR A 513 -26.25 -12.95 3.42
C TYR A 513 -27.45 -13.87 3.16
N TYR A 514 -28.31 -13.51 2.20
CA TYR A 514 -29.45 -14.30 1.76
C TYR A 514 -29.14 -15.16 0.52
N GLU A 515 -28.33 -14.66 -0.41
CA GLU A 515 -28.03 -15.32 -1.69
C GLU A 515 -27.15 -16.57 -1.57
N ARG A 516 -26.56 -16.80 -0.40
CA ARG A 516 -25.80 -18.01 -0.09
C ARG A 516 -26.71 -19.24 0.16
N PRO A 517 -26.14 -20.46 0.19
CA PRO A 517 -26.90 -21.68 0.51
C PRO A 517 -27.73 -21.54 1.77
N GLU A 518 -28.94 -22.12 1.77
CA GLU A 518 -29.94 -21.95 2.83
C GLU A 518 -29.41 -22.23 4.24
N HIS A 519 -28.66 -23.32 4.41
CA HIS A 519 -28.03 -23.71 5.68
C HIS A 519 -26.98 -22.74 6.21
N LEU A 520 -26.59 -21.72 5.43
CA LEU A 520 -25.67 -20.67 5.85
C LEU A 520 -26.38 -19.33 6.07
N ARG A 521 -27.68 -19.20 5.77
CA ARG A 521 -28.42 -17.92 5.87
C ARG A 521 -28.68 -17.52 7.32
N HIS A 522 -28.56 -16.23 7.61
CA HIS A 522 -29.00 -15.70 8.90
C HIS A 522 -30.53 -15.63 8.95
N ALA A 523 -31.11 -15.97 10.09
CA ALA A 523 -32.56 -16.02 10.25
C ALA A 523 -33.20 -14.64 10.02
N GLY A 524 -34.18 -14.56 9.12
CA GLY A 524 -34.88 -13.30 8.84
C GLY A 524 -34.07 -12.23 8.09
N PHE A 525 -32.82 -12.51 7.68
CA PHE A 525 -32.02 -11.54 6.91
C PHE A 525 -32.22 -11.67 5.39
N ASP A 526 -33.46 -11.67 4.93
CA ASP A 526 -33.86 -11.88 3.53
C ASP A 526 -34.24 -10.59 2.78
N VAL A 527 -34.03 -9.44 3.43
CA VAL A 527 -34.37 -8.11 2.92
C VAL A 527 -33.27 -7.53 2.04
N TYR A 528 -33.67 -6.83 0.97
CA TYR A 528 -32.80 -6.09 0.06
C TYR A 528 -33.01 -4.59 0.21
N GLY A 529 -31.93 -3.81 0.18
CA GLY A 529 -31.99 -2.35 0.21
C GLY A 529 -30.99 -1.72 1.16
N ARG A 530 -31.28 -0.49 1.59
CA ARG A 530 -30.46 0.29 2.52
C ARG A 530 -31.30 1.03 3.55
N ILE A 531 -30.61 1.49 4.59
CA ILE A 531 -31.14 2.48 5.54
C ILE A 531 -31.41 3.78 4.76
N PRO A 532 -32.61 4.40 4.89
CA PRO A 532 -32.89 5.67 4.24
C PRO A 532 -31.86 6.75 4.60
N GLY A 533 -31.51 7.60 3.63
CA GLY A 533 -30.48 8.62 3.83
C GLY A 533 -29.02 8.12 3.89
N GLY A 534 -28.80 6.80 3.91
CA GLY A 534 -27.48 6.18 3.93
C GLY A 534 -26.59 6.67 2.78
N LYS A 535 -25.37 7.09 3.10
CA LYS A 535 -24.34 7.59 2.18
C LYS A 535 -23.39 6.46 1.84
N TRP A 536 -23.30 6.10 0.56
CA TRP A 536 -22.38 5.05 0.15
C TRP A 536 -20.92 5.51 0.26
N VAL A 537 -20.16 4.83 1.11
CA VAL A 537 -18.76 5.15 1.41
C VAL A 537 -17.81 4.08 0.89
N GLU A 538 -18.12 3.50 -0.27
CA GLU A 538 -17.37 2.38 -0.87
C GLU A 538 -17.50 1.06 -0.09
N ASN A 539 -17.09 -0.02 -0.75
CA ASN A 539 -17.00 -1.33 -0.11
C ASN A 539 -15.70 -1.48 0.67
N ILE A 540 -15.63 -2.48 1.55
CA ILE A 540 -14.44 -2.74 2.37
C ILE A 540 -13.14 -2.94 1.57
N GLY A 541 -13.21 -3.54 0.38
CA GLY A 541 -12.03 -3.81 -0.44
C GLY A 541 -11.38 -2.54 -1.00
N TRP A 542 -12.16 -1.47 -1.18
CA TRP A 542 -11.63 -0.18 -1.64
C TRP A 542 -10.76 0.51 -0.59
N TYR A 543 -10.88 0.18 0.70
CA TYR A 543 -10.09 0.79 1.77
C TYR A 543 -8.67 0.23 1.91
N TYR A 544 -8.27 -0.67 1.01
CA TYR A 544 -6.94 -1.27 1.01
C TYR A 544 -6.31 -1.16 -0.38
N ASP A 545 -5.01 -0.90 -0.43
CA ASP A 545 -4.24 -0.99 -1.67
C ASP A 545 -3.84 -2.45 -1.96
N ALA A 546 -3.22 -2.70 -3.12
CA ALA A 546 -3.04 -4.05 -3.65
C ALA A 546 -2.08 -4.93 -2.82
N ASP A 547 -1.16 -4.31 -2.08
CA ASP A 547 -0.26 -4.93 -1.10
C ASP A 547 -0.94 -5.18 0.26
N GLY A 548 -2.21 -4.79 0.41
CA GLY A 548 -3.01 -4.97 1.61
C GLY A 548 -2.83 -3.88 2.66
N THR A 549 -2.04 -2.84 2.39
CA THR A 549 -1.98 -1.67 3.26
C THR A 549 -3.27 -0.85 3.19
N PHE A 550 -3.47 0.01 4.17
CA PHE A 550 -4.55 0.98 4.17
C PHE A 550 -4.42 1.92 2.98
N LYS A 551 -5.53 2.12 2.25
CA LYS A 551 -5.65 3.16 1.24
C LYS A 551 -5.25 4.52 1.80
N SER A 552 -4.60 5.33 0.97
CA SER A 552 -4.25 6.72 1.30
C SER A 552 -5.41 7.47 1.95
N TYR A 553 -5.13 8.09 3.09
CA TYR A 553 -6.15 8.76 3.89
C TYR A 553 -6.76 9.97 3.17
N THR A 554 -6.05 10.57 2.21
CA THR A 554 -6.54 11.70 1.42
C THR A 554 -7.59 11.25 0.41
N GLU A 555 -7.42 10.06 -0.21
CA GLU A 555 -8.44 9.42 -1.05
C GLU A 555 -9.72 9.13 -0.24
N VAL A 556 -9.58 8.54 0.96
CA VAL A 556 -10.70 8.23 1.86
C VAL A 556 -11.42 9.50 2.30
N ARG A 557 -10.68 10.50 2.78
CA ARG A 557 -11.23 11.80 3.22
C ARG A 557 -12.02 12.46 2.09
N LYS A 558 -11.47 12.50 0.88
CA LYS A 558 -12.15 13.08 -0.29
C LYS A 558 -13.45 12.34 -0.61
N LYS A 559 -13.42 11.00 -0.67
CA LYS A 559 -14.63 10.19 -0.94
C LYS A 559 -15.75 10.49 0.04
N TRP A 560 -15.42 10.64 1.33
CA TRP A 560 -16.39 10.93 2.38
C TRP A 560 -16.94 12.35 2.29
N GLN A 561 -16.08 13.34 2.07
CA GLN A 561 -16.52 14.72 1.84
C GLN A 561 -17.48 14.81 0.66
N ASP A 562 -17.16 14.16 -0.47
CA ASP A 562 -18.02 14.11 -1.66
C ASP A 562 -19.36 13.41 -1.37
N ALA A 563 -19.39 12.45 -0.44
CA ALA A 563 -20.60 11.76 0.02
C ALA A 563 -21.39 12.51 1.12
N GLY A 564 -20.85 13.61 1.65
CA GLY A 564 -21.43 14.38 2.75
C GLY A 564 -21.23 13.75 4.14
N VAL A 565 -20.25 12.85 4.28
CA VAL A 565 -19.76 12.32 5.56
C VAL A 565 -18.56 13.17 5.99
N THR A 566 -18.79 14.08 6.94
CA THR A 566 -17.84 15.13 7.32
C THR A 566 -17.67 15.19 8.83
N SER A 567 -16.53 15.70 9.29
CA SER A 567 -16.12 15.66 10.72
C SER A 567 -16.91 16.60 11.64
N ASP A 568 -17.73 17.49 11.08
CA ASP A 568 -18.65 18.35 11.81
C ASP A 568 -19.96 17.65 12.20
N LYS A 569 -20.15 16.39 11.81
CA LYS A 569 -21.37 15.60 12.04
C LYS A 569 -21.15 14.45 13.00
N ARG A 570 -22.24 13.97 13.63
CA ARG A 570 -22.31 12.62 14.18
C ARG A 570 -22.31 11.62 13.05
N VAL A 571 -21.29 10.76 12.96
CA VAL A 571 -21.17 9.77 11.89
C VAL A 571 -21.37 8.35 12.43
N ALA A 572 -22.34 7.62 11.90
CA ALA A 572 -22.54 6.21 12.20
C ALA A 572 -22.25 5.37 10.95
N PHE A 573 -21.15 4.62 10.96
CA PHE A 573 -20.85 3.69 9.88
C PHE A 573 -21.55 2.36 10.11
N HIS A 574 -22.08 1.75 9.06
CA HIS A 574 -22.71 0.45 9.14
C HIS A 574 -22.38 -0.42 7.94
N CYS A 575 -22.58 -1.72 8.10
CA CYS A 575 -22.58 -2.66 6.99
C CYS A 575 -23.73 -3.66 7.14
N GLY A 576 -23.49 -4.95 6.91
CA GLY A 576 -24.48 -6.00 7.22
C GLY A 576 -24.61 -6.24 8.73
N THR A 577 -23.47 -6.46 9.40
CA THR A 577 -23.38 -6.92 10.80
C THR A 577 -22.17 -6.28 11.53
N GLY A 578 -21.89 -5.01 11.28
CA GLY A 578 -20.85 -4.26 12.02
C GLY A 578 -19.38 -4.50 11.67
N TRP A 579 -19.01 -5.56 10.92
CA TRP A 579 -17.61 -5.88 10.61
C TRP A 579 -16.92 -4.91 9.65
N ARG A 580 -17.47 -4.79 8.44
CA ARG A 580 -16.87 -3.98 7.38
C ARG A 580 -16.77 -2.53 7.83
N SER A 581 -17.83 -2.05 8.48
CA SER A 581 -17.95 -0.69 9.01
C SER A 581 -16.99 -0.36 10.16
N SER A 582 -16.35 -1.35 10.80
CA SER A 582 -15.25 -1.07 11.72
C SER A 582 -14.03 -0.46 11.02
N THR A 583 -13.81 -0.71 9.73
CA THR A 583 -12.72 -0.10 8.95
C THR A 583 -12.93 1.41 8.74
N PRO A 584 -14.05 1.90 8.18
CA PRO A 584 -14.30 3.34 8.13
C PRO A 584 -14.42 3.98 9.51
N PHE A 585 -14.91 3.28 10.55
CA PHE A 585 -14.78 3.78 11.92
C PHE A 585 -13.31 4.06 12.30
N PHE A 586 -12.42 3.10 12.03
CA PHE A 586 -11.00 3.27 12.32
C PHE A 586 -10.37 4.41 11.52
N TYR A 587 -10.70 4.56 10.23
CA TYR A 587 -10.28 5.73 9.44
C TYR A 587 -10.76 7.05 10.03
N ALA A 588 -12.00 7.13 10.51
CA ALA A 588 -12.51 8.34 11.14
C ALA A 588 -11.74 8.67 12.43
N HIS A 589 -11.38 7.65 13.22
CA HIS A 589 -10.49 7.82 14.36
C HIS A 589 -9.12 8.34 13.95
N LEU A 590 -8.51 7.78 12.90
CA LEU A 590 -7.21 8.21 12.36
C LEU A 590 -7.24 9.65 11.82
N LEU A 591 -8.36 10.03 11.21
CA LEU A 591 -8.61 11.37 10.68
C LEU A 591 -9.02 12.38 11.76
N GLY A 592 -9.21 11.95 13.01
CA GLY A 592 -9.59 12.83 14.12
C GLY A 592 -11.04 13.28 14.11
N TYR A 593 -11.96 12.48 13.55
CA TYR A 593 -13.39 12.76 13.64
C TYR A 593 -13.81 12.72 15.12
N PRO A 594 -14.43 13.79 15.65
CA PRO A 594 -14.70 13.91 17.08
C PRO A 594 -15.91 13.09 17.53
N ASP A 595 -16.84 12.79 16.62
CA ASP A 595 -18.13 12.17 16.95
C ASP A 595 -18.49 11.07 15.94
N VAL A 596 -17.94 9.88 16.16
CA VAL A 596 -18.08 8.72 15.26
C VAL A 596 -18.43 7.45 16.00
N ALA A 597 -19.24 6.60 15.37
CA ALA A 597 -19.61 5.28 15.86
C ALA A 597 -19.67 4.23 14.75
N ASN A 598 -19.57 2.97 15.18
CA ASN A 598 -19.97 1.81 14.38
C ASN A 598 -21.39 1.42 14.81
N TYR A 599 -22.33 1.37 13.86
CA TYR A 599 -23.64 0.77 14.06
C TYR A 599 -23.52 -0.74 13.88
N ASP A 600 -23.38 -1.43 15.01
CA ASP A 600 -22.96 -2.82 15.06
C ASP A 600 -24.00 -3.79 14.48
N GLY A 601 -25.26 -3.62 14.88
CA GLY A 601 -26.39 -4.39 14.34
C GLY A 601 -26.55 -4.25 12.82
N GLY A 602 -26.07 -3.14 12.26
CA GLY A 602 -26.01 -2.91 10.83
C GLY A 602 -27.36 -3.06 10.13
N PHE A 603 -27.32 -3.41 8.84
CA PHE A 603 -28.54 -3.60 8.06
C PHE A 603 -29.32 -4.85 8.50
N TYR A 604 -28.67 -5.83 9.15
CA TYR A 604 -29.36 -7.00 9.68
C TYR A 604 -30.35 -6.62 10.79
N GLU A 605 -29.88 -5.94 11.83
CA GLU A 605 -30.73 -5.45 12.91
C GLU A 605 -31.75 -4.45 12.41
N TRP A 606 -31.34 -3.52 11.53
CA TRP A 606 -32.25 -2.54 10.94
C TRP A 606 -33.44 -3.20 10.23
N SER A 607 -33.16 -4.18 9.36
CA SER A 607 -34.18 -4.83 8.51
C SER A 607 -35.08 -5.81 9.26
N THR A 608 -34.65 -6.27 10.43
CA THR A 608 -35.40 -7.21 11.29
C THR A 608 -36.01 -6.54 12.52
N TRP A 609 -35.85 -5.22 12.65
CA TRP A 609 -36.37 -4.43 13.77
C TRP A 609 -37.89 -4.53 13.91
N ASN A 610 -38.39 -4.45 15.15
CA ASN A 610 -39.82 -4.49 15.45
C ASN A 610 -40.22 -3.29 16.33
N PRO A 611 -41.10 -2.40 15.88
CA PRO A 611 -41.80 -2.41 14.57
C PRO A 611 -40.85 -2.21 13.37
N PRO A 612 -41.22 -2.67 12.16
CA PRO A 612 -40.33 -2.62 10.99
C PRO A 612 -39.83 -1.21 10.65
N ASN A 613 -38.52 -1.10 10.43
CA ASN A 613 -37.91 0.14 9.95
C ASN A 613 -38.15 0.34 8.44
N PRO A 614 -38.13 1.61 7.96
CA PRO A 614 -38.19 1.89 6.53
C PRO A 614 -36.93 1.38 5.81
N ILE A 615 -37.11 0.88 4.59
CA ILE A 615 -36.03 0.40 3.71
C ILE A 615 -36.15 1.11 2.37
N TYR A 616 -35.01 1.54 1.82
CA TYR A 616 -34.93 2.16 0.50
C TYR A 616 -34.25 1.23 -0.51
N VAL A 617 -34.73 1.23 -1.75
CA VAL A 617 -34.17 0.48 -2.88
C VAL A 617 -34.05 1.39 -4.11
N GLY A 618 -33.12 1.09 -5.01
CA GLY A 618 -32.88 1.89 -6.22
C GLY A 618 -31.56 2.67 -6.19
N GLU A 619 -31.19 3.19 -7.36
CA GLU A 619 -29.99 4.01 -7.58
C GLU A 619 -30.07 5.39 -6.94
#